data_AF-A0AAU4Q7D5-F1
#
_entry.id   AF-A0AAU4Q7D5-F1
#
_cell.length_a   1.000
_cell.length_b   1.000
_cell.length_c   1.000
_cell.angle_alpha   90.00
_cell.angle_beta   90.00
_cell.angle_gamma   90.00
#
_symmetry.space_group_name_H-M   'P 1'
#
loop_
_entity.id
_entity.type
_entity.pdbx_description
1 polymer ?
#
loop_
_entity_poly.entity_id
_entity_poly.type
_entity_poly.pdbx_seq_one_letter_code
_entity_poly.pdbx_strand_id
1 'polypeptide(L)' 'MRSEAGPGASPVLAKNTLLTLERLQEASLGLTLEQLCEAVGWTPRTVTRHLKKLADSGLAEQAENGCWLASATAAAPVR' A
#
# COMPACT_ATOMS: atom_id res chain seq x y z
N MET A 1 11.69 -10.34 -32.94
CA MET A 1 11.56 -8.87 -33.13
C MET A 1 10.83 -8.32 -31.91
N ARG A 2 11.33 -7.21 -31.34
CA ARG A 2 10.90 -6.60 -30.08
C ARG A 2 9.61 -5.76 -30.22
N SER A 3 9.01 -5.44 -29.06
CA SER A 3 8.37 -4.14 -28.69
C SER A 3 6.91 -3.91 -29.16
N GLU A 4 5.91 -3.45 -28.38
CA GLU A 4 5.81 -2.87 -27.02
C GLU A 4 4.40 -3.04 -26.43
N ALA A 5 4.31 -3.19 -25.10
CA ALA A 5 3.10 -2.88 -24.35
C ALA A 5 3.47 -2.05 -23.11
N GLY A 6 3.47 -0.73 -23.28
CA GLY A 6 3.10 0.31 -22.31
C GLY A 6 3.85 0.43 -20.97
N PRO A 7 4.39 1.61 -20.61
CA PRO A 7 4.90 1.86 -19.27
C PRO A 7 3.76 1.87 -18.25
N GLY A 8 3.88 1.05 -17.21
CA GLY A 8 3.29 1.21 -15.88
C GLY A 8 1.84 1.69 -15.82
N ALA A 9 0.88 0.78 -15.91
CA ALA A 9 -0.45 1.02 -15.37
C ALA A 9 -0.33 1.10 -13.84
N SER A 10 -0.03 2.29 -13.30
CA SER A 10 -0.24 2.55 -11.88
C SER A 10 -1.70 2.17 -11.60
N PRO A 11 -1.96 1.25 -10.65
CA PRO A 11 -3.34 0.92 -10.31
C PRO A 11 -4.01 2.22 -9.90
N VAL A 12 -5.13 2.57 -10.55
CA VAL A 12 -5.96 3.70 -10.12
C VAL A 12 -6.55 3.29 -8.77
N LEU A 13 -5.82 3.60 -7.72
CA LEU A 13 -6.21 3.28 -6.36
C LEU A 13 -7.44 4.10 -6.00
N ALA A 14 -8.44 3.44 -5.43
CA ALA A 14 -9.58 4.14 -4.86
C ALA A 14 -9.10 5.09 -3.75
N LYS A 15 -9.76 6.24 -3.59
CA LYS A 15 -9.41 7.27 -2.60
C LYS A 15 -9.12 6.70 -1.21
N ASN A 16 -9.92 5.76 -0.74
CA ASN A 16 -9.74 5.16 0.59
C ASN A 16 -8.52 4.23 0.68
N THR A 17 -8.14 3.60 -0.43
CA THR A 17 -6.92 2.77 -0.51
C THR A 17 -5.67 3.65 -0.56
N LEU A 18 -5.74 4.81 -1.23
CA LEU A 18 -4.68 5.84 -1.18
C LEU A 18 -4.48 6.37 0.23
N LEU A 19 -5.56 6.69 0.94
CA LEU A 19 -5.46 7.15 2.33
C LEU A 19 -4.76 6.11 3.22
N THR A 20 -5.07 4.82 3.07
CA THR A 20 -4.36 3.74 3.78
C THR A 20 -2.87 3.71 3.44
N LEU A 21 -2.49 3.92 2.18
CA LEU A 21 -1.09 3.98 1.76
C LEU A 21 -0.37 5.21 2.33
N GLU A 22 -1.00 6.39 2.33
CA GLU A 22 -0.45 7.62 2.90
C GLU A 22 -0.13 7.44 4.40
N ARG A 23 -1.05 6.83 5.17
CA ARG A 23 -0.79 6.55 6.59
C ARG A 23 0.40 5.61 6.79
N LEU A 24 0.57 4.62 5.91
CA LEU A 24 1.73 3.72 5.95
C LEU A 24 3.03 4.43 5.60
N GLN A 25 3.01 5.37 4.65
CA GLN A 25 4.17 6.15 4.24
C GLN A 25 4.62 7.15 5.32
N GLU A 26 3.67 7.70 6.09
CA GLU A 26 3.95 8.55 7.24
C GLU A 26 4.56 7.77 8.42
N ALA A 27 4.30 6.46 8.52
CA ALA A 27 4.72 5.62 9.63
C ALA A 27 5.99 4.80 9.30
N SER A 28 7.16 5.34 9.66
CA SER A 28 8.46 4.72 9.38
C SER A 28 8.69 3.34 10.02
N LEU A 29 7.97 3.03 11.11
CA LEU A 29 8.04 1.73 11.80
C LEU A 29 6.91 0.77 11.38
N GLY A 30 6.05 1.20 10.45
CA GLY A 30 4.83 0.50 10.09
C GLY A 30 3.71 0.66 11.12
N LEU A 31 2.53 0.18 10.75
CA LEU A 31 1.32 0.26 11.57
C LEU A 31 0.66 -1.11 11.67
N THR A 32 0.13 -1.44 12.85
CA THR A 32 -0.75 -2.61 12.99
C THR A 32 -2.09 -2.36 12.28
N LEU A 33 -2.86 -3.42 12.07
CA LEU A 33 -4.22 -3.30 11.51
C LEU A 33 -5.10 -2.39 12.35
N GLU A 34 -4.99 -2.47 13.68
CA GLU A 34 -5.77 -1.65 14.63
C GLU A 34 -5.41 -0.16 14.50
N GLN A 35 -4.12 0.16 14.52
CA GLN A 35 -3.64 1.53 14.35
C GLN A 35 -4.06 2.12 12.99
N LEU A 36 -4.05 1.31 11.93
CA LEU A 36 -4.56 1.74 10.64
C LEU A 36 -6.06 2.03 10.71
N CYS A 37 -6.88 1.16 11.30
CA CYS A 37 -8.31 1.38 11.44
C CYS A 37 -8.61 2.71 12.15
N GLU A 38 -7.87 3.02 13.21
CA GLU A 38 -7.95 4.29 13.92
C GLU A 38 -7.54 5.48 13.04
N ALA A 39 -6.43 5.35 12.32
CA ALA A 39 -5.90 6.44 11.49
C ALA A 39 -6.77 6.75 10.25
N VAL A 40 -7.42 5.74 9.65
CA VAL A 40 -8.25 5.93 8.45
C VAL A 40 -9.75 5.94 8.73
N GLY A 41 -10.18 5.63 9.97
CA GLY A 41 -11.58 5.63 10.38
C GLY A 41 -12.43 4.53 9.73
N TRP A 42 -11.80 3.42 9.30
CA TRP A 42 -12.49 2.32 8.62
C TRP A 42 -12.48 1.03 9.43
N THR A 43 -13.41 0.13 9.12
CA THR A 43 -13.51 -1.18 9.77
C THR A 43 -12.32 -2.09 9.41
N PRO A 44 -11.93 -3.03 10.29
CA PRO A 44 -10.84 -3.98 10.02
C PRO A 44 -10.99 -4.69 8.68
N ARG A 45 -12.20 -5.18 8.35
CA ARG A 45 -12.49 -5.84 7.06
C ARG A 45 -12.16 -4.96 5.85
N THR A 46 -12.47 -3.66 5.95
CA THR A 46 -12.24 -2.70 4.85
C THR A 46 -10.76 -2.41 4.72
N VAL A 47 -10.07 -2.16 5.84
CA VAL A 47 -8.64 -1.90 5.88
C VAL A 47 -7.85 -3.10 5.38
N THR A 48 -8.18 -4.33 5.81
CA THR A 48 -7.57 -5.56 5.28
C THR A 48 -7.71 -5.68 3.76
N ARG A 49 -8.86 -5.30 3.20
CA ARG A 49 -9.04 -5.29 1.74
C ARG A 49 -8.13 -4.26 1.06
N HIS A 50 -7.95 -3.09 1.65
CA HIS A 50 -7.02 -2.08 1.11
C HIS A 50 -5.58 -2.59 1.17
N LEU A 51 -5.15 -3.11 2.32
CA LEU A 51 -3.81 -3.65 2.54
C LEU A 51 -3.49 -4.78 1.57
N LYS A 52 -4.44 -5.70 1.35
CA LYS A 52 -4.29 -6.75 0.35
C LYS A 52 -4.10 -6.17 -1.06
N LYS A 53 -4.92 -5.19 -1.47
CA LYS A 53 -4.74 -4.54 -2.78
C LYS A 53 -3.39 -3.84 -2.91
N LEU A 54 -2.93 -3.19 -1.84
CA LEU A 54 -1.64 -2.52 -1.82
C LEU A 54 -0.50 -3.54 -1.92
N ALA A 55 -0.58 -4.66 -1.21
CA ALA A 55 0.38 -5.76 -1.31
C ALA A 55 0.39 -6.43 -2.68
N ASP A 56 -0.78 -6.73 -3.24
CA ASP A 56 -0.92 -7.28 -4.59
C ASP A 56 -0.32 -6.34 -5.65
N SER A 57 -0.25 -5.03 -5.36
CA SER A 57 0.34 -4.00 -6.22
C SER A 57 1.80 -3.68 -5.88
N GLY A 58 2.40 -4.35 -4.90
CA GLY A 58 3.76 -4.09 -4.42
C GLY A 58 3.95 -2.74 -3.73
N LEU A 59 2.87 -2.11 -3.25
CA LEU A 59 2.89 -0.80 -2.58
C LEU A 59 2.92 -0.90 -1.06
N ALA A 60 2.57 -2.05 -0.50
CA ALA A 60 2.66 -2.32 0.93
C ALA A 60 3.13 -3.76 1.17
N GLU A 61 3.71 -4.01 2.33
CA GLU A 61 4.12 -5.34 2.76
C GLU A 61 3.78 -5.56 4.23
N GLN A 62 3.56 -6.81 4.60
CA GLN A 62 3.37 -7.19 5.99
C GLN A 62 4.69 -7.71 6.54
N ALA A 63 5.18 -7.06 7.60
CA ALA A 63 6.36 -7.49 8.33
C ALA A 63 6.05 -8.69 9.24
N GLU A 64 7.10 -9.41 9.63
CA GLU A 64 6.99 -10.60 10.50
C GLU A 64 6.39 -10.29 11.87
N ASN A 65 6.54 -9.05 12.35
CA ASN A 65 5.96 -8.56 13.60
C ASN A 65 4.45 -8.23 13.50
N GLY A 66 3.82 -8.44 12.33
CA GLY A 66 2.40 -8.16 12.10
C GLY A 66 2.09 -6.72 11.72
N CYS A 67 3.08 -5.83 11.67
CA CYS A 67 2.92 -4.46 11.17
C CYS A 67 2.88 -4.44 9.63
N TRP A 68 2.18 -3.46 9.10
CA TRP A 68 2.17 -3.13 7.67
C TRP A 68 3.10 -1.96 7.41
N LEU A 69 3.86 -2.05 6.33
CA LEU A 69 4.83 -1.06 5.87
C LEU A 69 4.48 -0.62 4.46
N ALA A 70 4.73 0.65 4.12
CA ALA A 70 4.76 1.07 2.72
C ALA A 70 6.00 0.48 2.04
N SER A 71 5.84 -0.14 0.88
CA SER A 71 6.98 -0.73 0.17
C SER A 71 7.83 0.38 -0.46
N ALA A 72 9.14 0.34 -0.21
CA ALA A 72 10.10 1.29 -0.78
C ALA A 72 10.19 1.22 -2.32
N THR A 73 9.75 0.11 -2.93
CA THR A 73 9.72 -0.05 -4.40
C THR A 73 8.76 0.93 -5.07
N ALA A 74 7.76 1.45 -4.35
CA ALA A 74 6.84 2.48 -4.84
C ALA A 74 7.54 3.83 -5.08
N ALA A 75 8.72 4.05 -4.49
CA ALA A 75 9.45 5.31 -4.52
C ALA A 75 10.63 5.33 -5.51
N ALA A 76 10.89 4.26 -6.25
CA ALA A 76 11.98 4.22 -7.22
C ALA A 76 11.47 4.72 -8.60
N PRO A 77 11.79 5.95 -9.04
CA PRO A 77 11.75 6.23 -10.46
C PRO A 77 12.82 5.35 -11.11
N VAL A 78 12.40 4.55 -12.08
CA VAL A 78 13.31 3.89 -13.03
C VAL A 78 14.22 5.00 -13.58
N ARG A 79 15.53 4.90 -13.30
CA ARG A 79 16.55 5.84 -13.77
C ARG A 79 16.73 5.79 -15.28
#